data_AF-A0A3N9UXW9-F1
#
_entry.id   AF-A0A3N9UXW9-F1
#
_cell.length_a   1.000
_cell.length_b   1.000
_cell.length_c   1.000
_cell.angle_alpha   90.00
_cell.angle_beta   90.00
_cell.angle_gamma   90.00
#
_symmetry.space_group_name_H-M   'P 1'
#
loop_
_entity.id
_entity.type
_entity.pdbx_description
1 polymer ?
#
loop_
_entity_poly.entity_id
_entity_poly.type
_entity_poly.pdbx_seq_one_letter_code
_entity_poly.pdbx_strand_id
1 'polypeptide(L)'
;MLFAALTACTTGKDLKPHDWALEVQNAETREAHNRLAEHYEEIAKTMDADATEERAMLNKYIGSPHKYGKQILDIKAQSQAMIHDFELAAAESRKMAAYHRQLANAQSKP
;
A
#
# COMPACT_ATOMS: atom_id res chain seq x y z
N MET A 1 24.45 -38.45 -9.59
CA MET A 1 23.34 -37.90 -10.39
C MET A 1 23.48 -36.39 -10.43
N LEU A 2 23.53 -35.85 -11.64
CA LEU A 2 23.63 -34.44 -11.97
C LEU A 2 22.32 -33.73 -11.59
N PHE A 3 22.40 -32.60 -10.89
CA PHE A 3 21.39 -31.54 -11.02
C PHE A 3 22.12 -30.21 -11.14
N ALA A 4 22.38 -29.85 -12.40
CA ALA A 4 22.63 -28.48 -12.77
C ALA A 4 21.30 -27.72 -12.68
N ALA A 5 21.23 -26.70 -11.84
CA ALA A 5 20.18 -25.69 -11.91
C ALA A 5 20.86 -24.35 -12.22
N LEU A 6 20.90 -24.00 -13.51
CA LEU A 6 21.07 -22.60 -13.89
C LEU A 6 19.79 -21.87 -13.49
N THR A 7 19.89 -21.04 -12.45
CA THR A 7 18.93 -19.94 -12.25
C THR A 7 19.67 -18.65 -12.52
N ALA A 8 19.36 -18.08 -13.68
CA ALA A 8 19.75 -16.75 -14.05
C ALA A 8 19.22 -15.78 -12.99
N CYS A 9 20.11 -15.12 -12.25
CA CYS A 9 19.74 -13.91 -11.52
C CYS A 9 19.42 -12.85 -12.57
N THR A 10 18.14 -12.72 -12.91
CA THR A 10 17.67 -11.55 -13.64
C THR A 10 17.91 -10.37 -12.70
N THR A 11 18.65 -9.37 -13.18
CA THR A 11 18.89 -8.14 -12.44
C THR A 11 17.61 -7.30 -12.44
N GLY A 12 16.58 -7.77 -11.74
CA GLY A 12 15.53 -6.90 -11.21
C GLY A 12 16.11 -6.21 -10.00
N LYS A 13 16.16 -4.87 -10.02
CA LYS A 13 16.59 -4.10 -8.86
C LYS A 13 15.48 -4.22 -7.80
N ASP A 14 15.49 -5.30 -7.04
CA ASP A 14 14.66 -5.44 -5.85
C ASP A 14 15.23 -4.49 -4.79
N LEU A 15 14.75 -3.24 -4.84
CA LEU A 15 15.09 -2.22 -3.85
C LEU A 15 14.54 -2.68 -2.50
N LYS A 16 15.43 -2.83 -1.52
CA LYS A 16 15.04 -3.27 -0.18
C LYS A 16 14.28 -2.14 0.52
N PRO A 17 13.40 -2.43 1.49
CA PRO A 17 12.60 -1.40 2.18
C PRO A 17 13.40 -0.22 2.75
N HIS A 18 14.66 -0.45 3.15
CA HIS A 18 15.57 0.62 3.59
C HIS A 18 16.00 1.53 2.44
N ASP A 19 16.24 1.00 1.24
CA ASP A 19 16.71 1.78 0.09
C ASP A 19 15.62 2.74 -0.40
N TRP A 20 14.35 2.37 -0.25
CA TRP A 20 13.22 3.23 -0.63
C TRP A 20 13.05 4.47 0.24
N ALA A 21 13.23 4.37 1.55
CA ALA A 21 13.16 5.55 2.42
C ALA A 21 14.26 6.59 2.05
N LEU A 22 15.44 6.11 1.62
CA LEU A 22 16.52 6.97 1.13
C LEU A 22 16.21 7.54 -0.27
N GLU A 23 15.66 6.75 -1.18
CA GLU A 23 15.23 7.24 -2.49
C GLU A 23 14.10 8.28 -2.39
N VAL A 24 13.21 8.17 -1.41
CA VAL A 24 12.16 9.18 -1.12
C VAL A 24 12.79 10.52 -0.75
N GLN A 25 13.83 10.54 0.08
CA GLN A 25 14.52 11.78 0.48
C GLN A 25 15.38 12.37 -0.64
N ASN A 26 15.99 11.53 -1.48
CA ASN A 26 16.99 11.92 -2.48
C ASN A 26 16.50 11.78 -3.93
N ALA A 27 15.19 11.80 -4.17
CA ALA A 27 14.65 11.80 -5.52
C ALA A 27 15.03 13.11 -6.22
N GLU A 28 16.11 13.08 -7.01
CA GLU A 28 16.63 14.25 -7.71
C GLU A 28 16.17 14.33 -9.17
N THR A 29 15.61 13.24 -9.72
CA THR A 29 15.21 13.15 -11.12
C THR A 29 13.72 12.93 -11.31
N ARG A 30 13.22 13.37 -12.47
CA ARG A 30 11.81 13.22 -12.86
C ARG A 30 11.39 11.76 -12.83
N GLU A 31 12.24 10.87 -13.32
CA GLU A 31 12.01 9.43 -13.34
C GLU A 31 11.94 8.86 -11.92
N ALA A 32 12.78 9.35 -10.99
CA ALA A 32 12.72 8.93 -9.59
C ALA A 32 11.40 9.36 -8.92
N HIS A 33 10.99 10.62 -9.10
CA HIS A 33 9.70 11.09 -8.60
C HIS A 33 8.52 10.31 -9.21
N ASN A 34 8.56 9.97 -10.50
CA ASN A 34 7.49 9.16 -11.11
C ASN A 34 7.39 7.75 -10.51
N ARG A 35 8.53 7.08 -10.25
CA ARG A 35 8.52 5.77 -9.58
C ARG A 35 7.95 5.84 -8.17
N LEU A 36 8.27 6.90 -7.42
CA LEU A 36 7.70 7.12 -6.09
C LEU A 36 6.20 7.38 -6.14
N ALA A 37 5.73 8.13 -7.14
CA ALA A 37 4.30 8.34 -7.33
C ALA A 37 3.58 7.02 -7.59
N GLU A 38 4.10 6.19 -8.47
CA GLU A 38 3.55 4.86 -8.79
C GLU A 38 3.53 3.95 -7.55
N HIS A 39 4.60 3.96 -6.77
CA HIS A 39 4.65 3.19 -5.53
C HIS A 39 3.56 3.62 -4.53
N TYR A 40 3.41 4.92 -4.27
CA TYR A 40 2.36 5.40 -3.37
C TYR A 40 0.96 5.16 -3.92
N GLU A 41 0.77 5.15 -5.25
CA GLU A 41 -0.49 4.72 -5.89
C GLU A 41 -0.78 3.24 -5.63
N GLU A 42 0.24 2.37 -5.65
CA GLU A 42 0.11 0.96 -5.31
C GLU A 42 -0.26 0.77 -3.84
N ILE A 43 0.42 1.46 -2.91
CA ILE A 43 0.04 1.43 -1.48
C ILE A 43 -1.41 1.86 -1.32
N ALA A 44 -1.84 2.96 -1.95
CA ALA A 44 -3.21 3.43 -1.85
C ALA A 44 -4.22 2.36 -2.30
N LYS A 45 -3.95 1.67 -3.41
CA LYS A 45 -4.80 0.59 -3.92
C LYS A 45 -4.85 -0.60 -2.97
N THR A 46 -3.72 -0.97 -2.36
CA THR A 46 -3.67 -2.04 -1.36
C THR A 46 -4.51 -1.66 -0.14
N MET A 47 -4.35 -0.45 0.40
CA MET A 47 -5.13 0.01 1.55
C MET A 47 -6.65 0.09 1.25
N ASP A 48 -7.04 0.51 0.04
CA ASP A 48 -8.45 0.46 -0.39
C ASP A 48 -9.00 -0.97 -0.44
N ALA A 49 -8.19 -1.92 -0.92
CA ALA A 49 -8.56 -3.32 -0.99
C ALA A 49 -8.73 -3.91 0.41
N ASP A 50 -7.80 -3.61 1.32
CA ASP A 50 -7.83 -4.06 2.71
C ASP A 50 -9.06 -3.49 3.46
N ALA A 51 -9.37 -2.20 3.27
CA ALA A 51 -10.58 -1.58 3.81
C ALA A 51 -11.87 -2.24 3.27
N THR A 52 -11.85 -2.64 2.00
CA THR A 52 -12.98 -3.33 1.36
C THR A 52 -13.17 -4.74 1.91
N GLU A 53 -12.07 -5.48 2.07
CA GLU A 53 -12.07 -6.82 2.66
C GLU A 53 -12.57 -6.80 4.10
N GLU A 54 -12.06 -5.88 4.93
CA GLU A 54 -12.48 -5.74 6.32
C GLU A 54 -13.96 -5.40 6.44
N ARG A 55 -14.48 -4.54 5.55
CA ARG A 55 -15.91 -4.23 5.48
C ARG A 55 -16.74 -5.47 5.12
N ALA A 56 -16.26 -6.29 4.19
CA ALA A 56 -16.93 -7.53 3.82
C ALA A 56 -16.94 -8.54 4.98
N MET A 57 -15.85 -8.65 5.74
CA MET A 57 -15.79 -9.50 6.94
C MET A 57 -16.71 -9.00 8.04
N LEU A 58 -16.70 -7.69 8.32
CA LEU A 58 -17.60 -7.07 9.29
C LEU A 58 -19.07 -7.33 8.95
N ASN A 59 -19.45 -7.22 7.69
CA ASN A 59 -20.81 -7.53 7.23
C ASN A 59 -21.18 -9.00 7.49
N LYS A 60 -20.25 -9.94 7.30
CA LYS A 60 -20.47 -11.36 7.63
C LYS A 60 -20.66 -11.57 9.13
N TYR A 61 -19.88 -10.88 9.96
CA TYR A 61 -19.99 -10.98 11.42
C TYR A 61 -21.33 -10.44 11.91
N ILE A 62 -21.72 -9.24 11.45
CA ILE A 62 -22.99 -8.60 11.80
C ILE A 62 -24.20 -9.40 11.28
N GLY A 63 -24.06 -10.10 10.15
CA GLY A 63 -25.11 -10.98 9.60
C GLY A 63 -25.31 -12.29 10.35
N SER A 64 -24.46 -12.64 11.33
CA SER A 64 -24.57 -13.87 12.13
C SER A 64 -24.27 -13.63 13.62
N PRO A 65 -24.95 -12.68 14.29
CA PRO A 65 -24.56 -12.23 15.63
C PRO A 65 -24.72 -13.34 16.69
N HIS A 66 -25.62 -14.29 16.48
CA HIS A 66 -25.83 -15.45 17.35
C HIS A 66 -24.59 -16.37 17.47
N LYS A 67 -23.66 -16.34 16.51
CA LYS A 67 -22.42 -17.12 16.55
C LYS A 67 -21.35 -16.53 17.48
N TYR A 68 -21.43 -15.22 17.74
CA TYR A 68 -20.37 -14.45 18.39
C TYR A 68 -20.79 -13.88 19.75
N GLY A 69 -22.09 -13.84 20.04
CA GLY A 69 -22.60 -13.39 21.33
C GLY A 69 -22.12 -11.98 21.68
N LYS A 70 -21.54 -11.79 22.88
CA LYS A 70 -21.05 -10.47 23.34
C LYS A 70 -19.81 -9.99 22.58
N GLN A 71 -18.99 -10.89 22.04
CA GLN A 71 -17.74 -10.55 21.34
C GLN A 71 -17.98 -9.76 20.05
N ILE A 72 -19.21 -9.79 19.51
CA ILE A 72 -19.57 -9.06 18.29
C ILE A 72 -19.37 -7.54 18.42
N LEU A 73 -19.48 -7.00 19.63
CA LEU A 73 -19.28 -5.57 19.88
C LEU A 73 -17.82 -5.18 19.73
N ASP A 74 -16.92 -6.00 20.28
CA ASP A 74 -15.47 -5.79 20.19
C ASP A 74 -14.99 -5.97 18.75
N ILE A 75 -15.44 -7.03 18.07
CA ILE A 75 -15.14 -7.27 16.64
C ILE A 75 -15.60 -6.07 15.81
N LYS A 76 -16.82 -5.58 16.04
CA LYS A 76 -17.34 -4.42 15.31
C LYS A 76 -16.47 -3.18 15.53
N ALA A 77 -16.11 -2.87 16.78
CA ALA A 77 -15.29 -1.70 17.08
C ALA A 77 -13.89 -1.80 16.45
N GLN A 78 -13.25 -2.97 16.54
CA GLN A 78 -11.94 -3.22 15.95
C GLN A 78 -11.96 -3.12 14.42
N SER A 79 -12.92 -3.79 13.76
CA SER A 79 -13.08 -3.72 12.31
C SER A 79 -13.34 -2.29 11.84
N GLN A 80 -14.17 -1.53 12.57
CA GLN A 80 -14.43 -0.12 12.22
C GLN A 80 -13.19 0.76 12.34
N ALA A 81 -12.38 0.56 13.37
CA ALA A 81 -11.10 1.26 13.52
C ALA A 81 -10.14 0.90 12.38
N MET A 82 -10.01 -0.37 12.05
CA MET A 82 -9.10 -0.82 11.00
C MET A 82 -9.52 -0.34 9.60
N ILE A 83 -10.83 -0.33 9.30
CA ILE A 83 -11.36 0.28 8.06
C ILE A 83 -10.98 1.76 7.98
N HIS A 84 -11.16 2.51 9.07
CA HIS A 84 -10.80 3.93 9.13
C HIS A 84 -9.30 4.14 8.91
N ASP A 85 -8.45 3.34 9.55
CA ASP A 85 -7.00 3.47 9.44
C ASP A 85 -6.50 3.16 8.02
N PHE A 86 -7.07 2.16 7.37
CA PHE A 86 -6.80 1.88 5.96
C PHE A 86 -7.28 3.00 5.02
N GLU A 87 -8.49 3.54 5.25
CA GLU A 87 -9.00 4.67 4.46
C GLU A 87 -8.10 5.91 4.60
N LEU A 88 -7.62 6.19 5.82
CA LEU A 88 -6.68 7.28 6.09
C LEU A 88 -5.33 7.05 5.40
N ALA A 89 -4.75 5.85 5.54
CA ALA A 89 -3.49 5.48 4.90
C ALA A 89 -3.59 5.55 3.37
N ALA A 90 -4.72 5.12 2.79
CA ALA A 90 -4.98 5.26 1.37
C ALA A 90 -5.04 6.73 0.93
N ALA A 91 -5.70 7.59 1.71
CA ALA A 91 -5.79 9.02 1.42
C ALA A 91 -4.41 9.71 1.51
N GLU A 92 -3.61 9.40 2.52
CA GLU A 92 -2.25 9.92 2.67
C GLU A 92 -1.32 9.45 1.55
N SER A 93 -1.38 8.17 1.19
CA SER A 93 -0.61 7.61 0.07
C SER A 93 -0.96 8.31 -1.24
N ARG A 94 -2.24 8.56 -1.52
CA ARG A 94 -2.64 9.36 -2.71
C ARG A 94 -2.08 10.78 -2.69
N LYS A 95 -2.03 11.44 -1.52
CA LYS A 95 -1.40 12.77 -1.40
C LYS A 95 0.09 12.72 -1.73
N MET A 96 0.80 11.70 -1.23
CA MET A 96 2.22 11.50 -1.54
C MET A 96 2.43 11.22 -3.02
N ALA A 97 1.60 10.37 -3.64
CA ALA A 97 1.66 10.13 -5.06
C ALA A 97 1.49 11.43 -5.88
N ALA A 98 0.47 12.23 -5.55
CA ALA A 98 0.22 13.50 -6.21
C ALA A 98 1.39 14.48 -6.03
N TYR A 99 1.97 14.56 -4.83
CA TYR A 99 3.14 15.37 -4.54
C TYR A 99 4.33 15.00 -5.43
N HIS A 100 4.64 13.70 -5.53
CA HIS A 100 5.73 13.24 -6.38
C HIS A 100 5.46 13.48 -7.88
N ARG A 101 4.22 13.34 -8.37
CA ARG A 101 3.87 13.73 -9.75
C ARG A 101 4.11 15.22 -10.01
N GLN A 102 3.78 16.08 -9.04
CA GLN A 102 4.03 17.52 -9.18
C GLN A 102 5.52 17.84 -9.29
N LEU A 103 6.37 17.20 -8.46
CA LEU A 103 7.82 17.37 -8.53
C LEU A 103 8.41 16.87 -9.86
N ALA A 104 7.95 15.72 -10.34
CA ALA A 104 8.34 15.19 -11.64
C ALA A 104 8.01 16.19 -12.78
N ASN A 105 6.82 16.79 -12.74
CA ASN A 105 6.41 17.77 -13.73
C ASN A 105 7.19 19.09 -13.62
N ALA A 106 7.53 19.53 -12.41
CA ALA A 106 8.34 20.73 -12.20
C ALA A 106 9.76 20.59 -12.77
N GLN A 107 10.38 19.41 -12.64
CA GLN A 107 11.70 19.11 -13.22
C GLN A 107 11.69 18.91 -14.74
N SER A 108 10.51 18.81 -15.37
CA SER A 108 10.37 18.71 -16.82
C SER A 108 10.29 20.08 -17.52
N LYS A 109 10.27 21.17 -16.75
CA LYS A 109 10.18 22.54 -17.27
C LYS A 109 11.61 23.05 -17.54
N PRO A 110 11.93 23.50 -18.77
CA PRO A 110 13.25 24.03 -19.12
C PRO A 110 13.55 25.34 -18.39
#